data_AF-A0ABC8L0I2-F1
#
_entry.id   AF-A0ABC8L0I2-F1
#
_cell.length_a   1.000
_cell.length_b   1.000
_cell.length_c   1.000
_cell.angle_alpha   90.00
_cell.angle_beta   90.00
_cell.angle_gamma   90.00
#
_symmetry.space_group_name_H-M   'P 1'
#
loop_
_entity.id
_entity.type
_entity.pdbx_description
1 polymer ?
#
loop_
_entity_poly.entity_id
_entity_poly.type
_entity_poly.pdbx_seq_one_letter_code
_entity_poly.pdbx_strand_id
1 'polypeptide(L)'
;MVVLLPPLYVNPKCKPSPVLIPVVDLTNPGAKTHVVKACEEFGFFKGVNHGVRSDLLTQLEQEATKFFALPHCLKDKAGPADPFGYGSKRIGLNGDVGSIEYILLNANSNLSSTKTTAVFRQTHAIFREAVEEYMEEMKGMSSKILEMVEVELGIMPKEKLSKLVNVKESDSCLRMNYYKEKEETPAKEEIGFGEHTDPQLISVLRSNDTEGLQICLKDGTWVAVPPDHSSFFVIVGDTLQVMTNGRFKSVKHRVLTNTKKSRLSMIYFAGPPLTEKIAPLSCLVPKQEDRLYKELTWSQYKSFGYKTKLGDYRLSFFEKQLQFSLSNSHAIYQDDFLIPISSPLFANPRKQILDIRNSSVTDLDRPVNTHLFLILVNALFLGNFDSLYRFFSLISLGSSGSLHNALYSFLLSKVNLGLVGPCYSEL
;
A
#
# COMPACT_ATOMS: atom_id res chain seq x y z
N MET A 1 -1.18 -25.14 -40.76
CA MET A 1 -2.32 -24.22 -40.63
C MET A 1 -2.47 -23.91 -39.15
N VAL A 2 -1.78 -22.87 -38.68
CA VAL A 2 -1.78 -22.47 -37.26
C VAL A 2 -2.65 -21.23 -37.17
N VAL A 3 -3.77 -21.34 -36.46
CA VAL A 3 -4.63 -20.21 -36.13
C VAL A 3 -3.94 -19.44 -35.02
N LEU A 4 -3.28 -18.33 -35.39
CA LEU A 4 -2.77 -17.35 -34.46
C LEU A 4 -3.96 -16.60 -33.86
N LEU A 5 -4.13 -16.69 -32.54
CA LEU A 5 -5.01 -15.78 -31.80
C LEU A 5 -4.42 -14.36 -31.93
N PRO A 6 -5.24 -13.33 -32.20
CA PRO A 6 -4.73 -11.99 -32.37
C PRO A 6 -4.19 -11.47 -31.02
N PRO A 7 -3.12 -10.65 -31.03
CA PRO A 7 -2.71 -9.93 -29.83
C PRO A 7 -3.90 -9.11 -29.33
N LEU A 8 -4.12 -9.10 -28.01
CA LEU A 8 -5.04 -8.17 -27.36
C LEU A 8 -4.57 -6.75 -27.71
N TYR A 9 -5.15 -6.21 -28.77
CA TYR A 9 -5.02 -4.82 -29.17
C TYR A 9 -5.69 -4.00 -28.06
N VAL A 10 -4.88 -3.48 -27.13
CA VAL A 10 -5.30 -2.32 -26.35
C VAL A 10 -5.45 -1.21 -27.37
N ASN A 11 -6.67 -0.98 -27.83
CA ASN A 11 -6.99 0.04 -28.81
C ASN A 11 -6.56 1.41 -28.24
N PRO A 12 -5.51 2.06 -28.77
CA PRO A 12 -4.99 3.32 -28.21
C PRO A 12 -5.93 4.51 -28.48
N LYS A 13 -7.14 4.26 -29.03
CA LYS A 13 -8.17 5.27 -29.29
C LYS A 13 -9.39 5.18 -28.37
N CYS A 14 -9.49 4.20 -27.47
CA CYS A 14 -10.40 4.34 -26.34
C CYS A 14 -9.66 5.07 -25.23
N LYS A 15 -9.86 6.39 -25.13
CA LYS A 15 -9.54 7.09 -23.87
C LYS A 15 -10.22 6.28 -22.76
N PRO A 16 -9.49 5.78 -21.74
CA PRO A 16 -10.16 5.17 -20.60
C PRO A 16 -11.18 6.19 -20.10
N SER A 17 -12.43 5.77 -19.93
CA SER A 17 -13.46 6.62 -19.34
C SER A 17 -12.86 7.29 -18.10
N PRO A 18 -12.99 8.61 -17.94
CA PRO A 18 -12.41 9.29 -16.80
C PRO A 18 -12.97 8.61 -15.55
N VAL A 19 -12.09 7.95 -14.79
CA VAL A 19 -12.47 7.27 -13.57
C VAL A 19 -12.97 8.35 -12.62
N LEU A 20 -14.27 8.31 -12.35
CA LEU A 20 -14.92 9.32 -11.53
C LEU A 20 -14.50 9.08 -10.08
N ILE A 21 -13.61 9.93 -9.57
CA ILE A 21 -13.27 9.94 -8.15
C ILE A 21 -14.56 10.19 -7.35
N PRO A 22 -14.89 9.36 -6.36
CA PRO A 22 -16.10 9.54 -5.58
C PRO A 22 -16.06 10.88 -4.83
N VAL A 23 -17.15 11.63 -4.94
CA VAL A 23 -17.33 12.92 -4.27
C VAL A 23 -18.31 12.74 -3.12
N VAL A 24 -17.90 13.15 -1.92
CA VAL A 24 -18.69 13.06 -0.70
C VAL A 24 -18.96 14.47 -0.19
N ASP A 25 -20.22 14.86 -0.16
CA ASP A 25 -20.68 16.03 0.59
C ASP A 25 -20.71 15.67 2.08
N LEU A 26 -19.80 16.27 2.86
CA LEU A 26 -19.65 15.97 4.29
C LEU A 26 -20.81 16.51 5.15
N THR A 27 -21.69 17.35 4.60
CA THR A 27 -22.90 17.85 5.29
C THR A 27 -24.13 17.01 5.00
N ASN A 28 -24.06 16.11 4.01
CA ASN A 28 -25.19 15.28 3.63
C ASN A 28 -25.56 14.30 4.76
N PRO A 29 -26.85 14.12 5.13
CA PRO A 29 -27.26 13.15 6.15
C PRO A 29 -26.83 11.70 5.85
N GLY A 30 -26.66 11.35 4.57
CA GLY A 30 -26.16 10.06 4.08
C GLY A 30 -24.64 10.03 3.83
N ALA A 31 -23.88 11.04 4.24
CA ALA A 31 -22.43 11.12 4.01
C ALA A 31 -21.70 9.85 4.47
N LYS A 32 -22.06 9.30 5.63
CA LYS A 32 -21.45 8.10 6.20
C LYS A 32 -21.46 6.89 5.27
N THR A 33 -22.56 6.65 4.55
CA THR A 33 -22.71 5.55 3.60
C THR A 33 -21.82 5.79 2.38
N HIS A 34 -21.75 7.03 1.89
CA HIS A 34 -20.86 7.39 0.79
C HIS A 34 -19.37 7.30 1.16
N VAL A 35 -19.01 7.72 2.39
CA VAL A 35 -17.65 7.57 2.92
C VAL A 35 -17.24 6.10 2.94
N VAL A 36 -18.03 5.23 3.57
CA VAL A 36 -17.71 3.80 3.66
C VAL A 36 -17.61 3.17 2.27
N LYS A 37 -18.56 3.44 1.38
CA LYS A 37 -18.52 2.91 0.01
C LYS A 37 -17.26 3.34 -0.73
N ALA A 38 -16.86 4.61 -0.63
CA ALA A 38 -15.65 5.10 -1.28
C ALA A 38 -14.37 4.50 -0.67
N CYS A 39 -14.32 4.30 0.64
CA CYS A 39 -13.23 3.61 1.33
C CYS A 39 -13.10 2.14 0.91
N GLU A 40 -14.21 1.44 0.70
CA GLU A 40 -14.23 0.05 0.21
C GLU A 40 -13.82 -0.07 -1.25
N GLU A 41 -14.36 0.79 -2.11
CA GLU A 41 -14.17 0.71 -3.56
C GLU A 41 -12.81 1.24 -4.00
N PHE A 42 -12.40 2.39 -3.47
CA PHE A 42 -11.23 3.14 -3.92
C PHE A 42 -10.16 3.34 -2.86
N GLY A 43 -10.51 3.30 -1.56
CA GLY A 43 -9.62 3.77 -0.50
C GLY A 43 -9.31 5.26 -0.59
N PHE A 44 -10.12 6.01 -1.35
CA PHE A 44 -9.87 7.39 -1.75
C PHE A 44 -11.19 8.10 -2.06
N PHE A 45 -11.35 9.35 -1.63
CA PHE A 45 -12.48 10.18 -2.06
C PHE A 45 -12.19 11.68 -1.96
N LYS A 46 -12.99 12.47 -2.68
CA LYS A 46 -13.01 13.93 -2.58
C LYS A 46 -14.11 14.36 -1.60
N GLY A 47 -13.75 15.05 -0.53
CA GLY A 47 -14.68 15.67 0.42
C GLY A 47 -14.98 17.13 0.05
N VAL A 48 -16.27 17.46 -0.07
CA VAL A 48 -16.78 18.81 -0.32
C VAL A 48 -17.67 19.29 0.83
N ASN A 49 -17.99 20.58 0.87
CA ASN A 49 -18.80 21.21 1.94
C ASN A 49 -18.22 20.94 3.34
N HIS A 50 -16.89 20.96 3.46
CA HIS A 50 -16.14 20.57 4.65
C HIS A 50 -16.14 21.61 5.79
N GLY A 51 -16.59 22.85 5.54
CA GLY A 51 -16.73 23.90 6.55
C GLY A 51 -15.44 24.69 6.87
N VAL A 52 -14.27 24.21 6.47
CA VAL A 52 -12.99 24.96 6.59
C VAL A 52 -13.05 26.27 5.81
N ARG A 53 -12.67 27.38 6.45
CA ARG A 53 -12.73 28.72 5.86
C ARG A 53 -11.75 28.88 4.69
N SER A 54 -12.21 29.49 3.60
CA SER A 54 -11.40 29.68 2.39
C SER A 54 -10.27 30.69 2.55
N ASP A 55 -10.43 31.68 3.44
CA ASP A 55 -9.40 32.67 3.75
C ASP A 55 -8.20 32.05 4.48
N LEU A 56 -8.45 31.13 5.43
CA LEU A 56 -7.41 30.32 6.06
C LEU A 56 -6.61 29.51 5.02
N LEU A 57 -7.30 28.83 4.09
CA LEU A 57 -6.65 28.03 3.04
C LEU A 57 -5.77 28.90 2.13
N THR A 58 -6.29 30.06 1.75
CA THR A 58 -5.59 31.03 0.90
C THR A 58 -4.36 31.59 1.62
N GLN A 59 -4.51 32.00 2.88
CA GLN A 59 -3.43 32.55 3.70
C GLN A 59 -2.33 31.50 3.92
N LEU A 60 -2.69 30.26 4.26
CA LEU A 60 -1.72 29.20 4.46
C LEU A 60 -0.94 28.89 3.17
N GLU A 61 -1.60 28.87 2.01
CA GLU A 61 -0.94 28.69 0.71
C GLU A 61 0.03 29.81 0.38
N GLN A 62 -0.36 31.06 0.63
CA GLN A 62 0.51 32.22 0.42
C GLN A 62 1.73 32.19 1.33
N GLU A 63 1.55 31.92 2.62
CA GLU A 63 2.66 31.88 3.59
C GLU A 63 3.60 30.69 3.35
N ALA A 64 3.06 29.52 3.01
CA ALA A 64 3.88 28.37 2.62
C ALA A 64 4.68 28.66 1.34
N THR A 65 4.06 29.29 0.33
CA THR A 65 4.75 29.72 -0.89
C THR A 65 5.89 30.70 -0.60
N LYS A 66 5.67 31.67 0.30
CA LYS A 66 6.72 32.60 0.75
C LYS A 66 7.89 31.86 1.41
N PHE A 67 7.63 30.85 2.25
CA PHE A 67 8.68 30.02 2.83
C PHE A 67 9.49 29.31 1.74
N PHE A 68 8.84 28.65 0.77
CA PHE A 68 9.55 27.90 -0.27
C PHE A 68 10.30 28.80 -1.26
N ALA A 69 9.88 30.06 -1.40
CA ALA A 69 10.58 31.09 -2.17
C ALA A 69 11.86 31.63 -1.51
N LEU A 70 12.10 31.35 -0.22
CA LEU A 70 13.33 31.76 0.46
C LEU A 70 14.58 31.15 -0.21
N PRO A 71 15.74 31.83 -0.14
CA PRO A 71 17.02 31.25 -0.51
C PRO A 71 17.28 29.91 0.20
N HIS A 72 17.87 28.95 -0.52
CA HIS A 72 18.16 27.60 0.02
C HIS A 72 18.87 27.64 1.36
N CYS A 73 19.87 28.51 1.52
CA CYS A 73 20.62 28.65 2.77
C CYS A 73 19.77 29.06 3.99
N LEU A 74 18.61 29.70 3.78
CA LEU A 74 17.68 30.02 4.87
C LEU A 74 16.75 28.84 5.18
N LYS A 75 16.29 28.12 4.15
CA LYS A 75 15.46 26.92 4.32
C LYS A 75 16.24 25.79 5.00
N ASP A 76 17.52 25.63 4.66
CA ASP A 76 18.42 24.62 5.25
C ASP A 76 18.60 24.79 6.76
N LYS A 77 18.45 26.01 7.30
CA LYS A 77 18.46 26.26 8.76
C LYS A 77 17.31 25.56 9.49
N ALA A 78 16.24 25.22 8.78
CA ALA A 78 15.10 24.46 9.31
C ALA A 78 15.20 22.95 9.05
N GLY A 79 16.27 22.48 8.38
CA GLY A 79 16.47 21.07 8.06
C GLY A 79 17.51 20.36 8.93
N PRO A 80 17.79 19.07 8.65
CA PRO A 80 16.97 18.19 7.81
C PRO A 80 15.67 17.77 8.51
N ALA A 81 14.66 17.39 7.75
CA ALA A 81 13.37 16.88 8.23
C ALA A 81 13.50 15.49 8.86
N ASP A 82 14.08 15.45 10.07
CA ASP A 82 14.28 14.26 10.88
C ASP A 82 14.16 14.63 12.38
N PRO A 83 13.07 14.26 13.07
CA PRO A 83 11.81 13.76 12.49
C PRO A 83 10.95 14.85 11.83
N PHE A 84 11.23 16.13 12.12
CA PHE A 84 10.46 17.30 11.66
C PHE A 84 11.39 18.43 11.23
N GLY A 85 10.92 19.30 10.33
CA GLY A 85 11.69 20.40 9.74
C GLY A 85 11.55 20.46 8.22
N TYR A 86 12.50 21.14 7.57
CA TYR A 86 12.59 21.26 6.12
C TYR A 86 13.41 20.11 5.51
N GLY A 87 12.94 19.60 4.37
CA GLY A 87 13.62 18.60 3.56
C GLY A 87 13.62 18.97 2.08
N SER A 88 14.64 18.49 1.37
CA SER A 88 14.79 18.70 -0.07
C SER A 88 15.24 17.39 -0.73
N LYS A 89 14.49 16.98 -1.75
CA LYS A 89 14.65 15.77 -2.57
C LYS A 89 14.54 14.43 -1.84
N ARG A 90 15.37 14.21 -0.81
CA ARG A 90 15.42 12.95 -0.06
C ARG A 90 14.11 12.71 0.68
N ILE A 91 13.57 11.50 0.56
CA ILE A 91 12.34 11.07 1.24
C ILE A 91 12.70 9.88 2.13
N GLY A 92 12.42 9.99 3.42
CA GLY A 92 12.79 8.95 4.38
C GLY A 92 14.30 8.74 4.49
N LEU A 93 14.71 7.54 4.92
CA LEU A 93 16.10 7.23 5.25
C LEU A 93 16.77 6.29 4.22
N ASN A 94 16.01 5.67 3.33
CA ASN A 94 16.45 4.50 2.54
C ASN A 94 16.70 4.79 1.05
N GLY A 95 17.11 6.02 0.75
CA GLY A 95 17.57 6.40 -0.59
C GLY A 95 16.49 6.85 -1.57
N ASP A 96 15.22 6.91 -1.16
CA ASP A 96 14.16 7.46 -1.99
C ASP A 96 14.38 8.96 -2.22
N VAL A 97 14.17 9.39 -3.47
CA VAL A 97 14.33 10.77 -3.92
C VAL A 97 13.16 11.18 -4.80
N GLY A 98 12.80 12.46 -4.75
CA GLY A 98 11.80 13.05 -5.62
C GLY A 98 12.11 14.49 -5.99
N SER A 99 11.42 15.01 -7.00
CA SER A 99 11.49 16.42 -7.41
C SER A 99 10.65 17.31 -6.49
N ILE A 100 11.07 17.40 -5.22
CA ILE A 100 10.26 17.97 -4.14
C ILE A 100 11.11 18.69 -3.08
N GLU A 101 10.57 19.77 -2.55
CA GLU A 101 10.93 20.34 -1.25
C GLU A 101 9.74 20.22 -0.30
N TYR A 102 9.97 20.09 1.00
CA TYR A 102 8.85 19.92 1.94
C TYR A 102 9.17 20.41 3.34
N ILE A 103 8.11 20.72 4.08
CA ILE A 103 8.13 20.94 5.53
C ILE A 103 7.35 19.80 6.17
N LEU A 104 7.89 19.21 7.23
CA LEU A 104 7.20 18.23 8.07
C LEU A 104 7.08 18.77 9.49
N LEU A 105 5.86 18.85 10.02
CA LEU A 105 5.56 19.44 11.34
C LEU A 105 4.74 18.47 12.18
N ASN A 106 5.06 18.37 13.47
CA ASN A 106 4.26 17.59 14.40
C ASN A 106 2.94 18.33 14.71
N ALA A 107 1.81 17.63 14.69
CA ALA A 107 0.52 18.23 15.05
C ALA A 107 0.36 18.47 16.56
N ASN A 108 1.15 17.78 17.39
CA ASN A 108 1.22 18.08 18.81
C ASN A 108 2.22 19.22 19.07
N SER A 109 1.69 20.42 19.32
CA SER A 109 2.47 21.64 19.58
C SER A 109 3.44 21.53 20.76
N ASN A 110 3.19 20.63 21.71
CA ASN A 110 4.08 20.39 22.85
C ASN A 110 5.37 19.65 22.46
N LEU A 111 5.40 19.01 21.29
CA LEU A 111 6.54 18.27 20.76
C LEU A 111 7.36 19.09 19.75
N SER A 112 7.30 20.42 19.87
CA SER A 112 8.02 21.34 18.98
C SER A 112 9.53 21.17 19.11
N SER A 113 10.19 20.92 17.97
CA SER A 113 11.65 20.83 17.88
C SER A 113 12.29 22.17 17.53
N THR A 114 13.59 22.32 17.77
CA THR A 114 14.36 23.50 17.33
C THR A 114 14.23 23.74 15.82
N LYS A 115 14.16 22.67 15.02
CA LYS A 115 13.96 22.73 13.56
C LYS A 115 12.56 23.20 13.20
N THR A 116 11.53 22.71 13.90
CA THR A 116 10.14 23.17 13.76
C THR A 116 10.05 24.67 14.06
N THR A 117 10.68 25.11 15.15
CA THR A 117 10.78 26.53 15.49
C THR A 117 11.52 27.33 14.41
N ALA A 118 12.58 26.76 13.84
CA ALA A 118 13.35 27.40 12.77
C ALA A 118 12.52 27.61 11.50
N VAL A 119 11.57 26.73 11.16
CA VAL A 119 10.63 26.94 10.06
C VAL A 119 9.89 28.27 10.24
N PHE A 120 9.30 28.48 11.42
CA PHE A 120 8.48 29.67 11.70
C PHE A 120 9.32 30.95 11.90
N ARG A 121 10.59 30.84 12.32
CA ARG A 121 11.49 32.00 12.43
C ARG A 121 11.88 32.60 11.08
N GLN A 122 11.81 31.83 9.99
CA GLN A 122 12.12 32.36 8.66
C GLN A 122 10.93 33.09 8.01
N THR A 123 9.78 33.13 8.69
CA THR A 123 8.50 33.63 8.15
C THR A 123 7.82 34.59 9.11
N HIS A 124 6.73 35.21 8.66
CA HIS A 124 5.88 36.01 9.55
C HIS A 124 5.17 35.14 10.60
N ALA A 125 4.84 35.73 11.75
CA ALA A 125 4.06 35.08 12.82
C ALA A 125 2.74 34.48 12.30
N ILE A 126 2.14 35.16 11.32
CA ILE A 126 0.94 34.75 10.57
C ILE A 126 1.05 33.33 10.01
N PHE A 127 2.25 32.88 9.59
CA PHE A 127 2.41 31.52 9.06
C PHE A 127 2.18 30.45 10.13
N ARG A 128 2.69 30.69 11.35
CA ARG A 128 2.52 29.76 12.46
C ARG A 128 1.06 29.65 12.88
N GLU A 129 0.39 30.79 13.01
CA GLU A 129 -1.03 30.86 13.36
C GLU A 129 -1.88 30.11 12.33
N ALA A 130 -1.66 30.35 11.03
CA ALA A 130 -2.37 29.65 9.96
C ALA A 130 -2.10 28.14 9.96
N VAL A 131 -0.87 27.71 10.24
CA VAL A 131 -0.54 26.28 10.36
C VAL A 131 -1.25 25.63 11.55
N GLU A 132 -1.23 26.27 12.71
CA GLU A 132 -1.85 25.75 13.93
C GLU A 132 -3.38 25.69 13.78
N GLU A 133 -4.02 26.72 13.23
CA GLU A 133 -5.46 26.73 12.94
C GLU A 133 -5.83 25.64 11.90
N TYR A 134 -5.06 25.52 10.82
CA TYR A 134 -5.30 24.48 9.80
C TYR A 134 -5.15 23.06 10.35
N MET A 135 -4.16 22.79 11.20
CA MET A 135 -4.01 21.48 11.83
C MET A 135 -5.21 21.12 12.71
N GLU A 136 -5.77 22.08 13.44
CA GLU A 136 -6.96 21.84 14.27
C GLU A 136 -8.21 21.56 13.41
N GLU A 137 -8.39 22.30 12.31
CA GLU A 137 -9.45 22.03 11.33
C GLU A 137 -9.32 20.63 10.72
N MET A 138 -8.10 20.22 10.34
CA MET A 138 -7.85 18.88 9.78
C MET A 138 -8.04 17.77 10.79
N LYS A 139 -7.68 18.01 12.06
CA LYS A 139 -7.94 17.10 13.17
C LYS A 139 -9.45 16.90 13.37
N GLY A 140 -10.21 18.00 13.40
CA GLY A 140 -11.68 17.97 13.49
C GLY A 140 -12.34 17.25 12.32
N MET A 141 -11.89 17.52 11.09
CA MET A 141 -12.38 16.82 9.89
C MET A 141 -12.08 15.32 9.95
N SER A 142 -10.86 14.95 10.35
CA SER A 142 -10.44 13.55 10.48
C SER A 142 -11.27 12.82 11.52
N SER A 143 -11.54 13.43 12.67
CA SER A 143 -12.42 12.89 13.72
C SER A 143 -13.82 12.61 13.16
N LYS A 144 -14.44 13.59 12.48
CA LYS A 144 -15.78 13.47 11.89
C LYS A 144 -15.87 12.36 10.85
N ILE A 145 -14.87 12.23 9.98
CA ILE A 145 -14.82 11.15 8.97
C ILE A 145 -14.73 9.78 9.65
N LEU A 146 -13.89 9.64 10.68
CA LEU A 146 -13.75 8.39 11.43
C LEU A 146 -15.02 8.06 12.21
N GLU A 147 -15.72 9.04 12.78
CA GLU A 147 -17.04 8.86 13.41
C GLU A 147 -18.10 8.37 12.40
N MET A 148 -18.09 8.91 11.18
CA MET A 148 -18.97 8.41 10.11
C MET A 148 -18.71 6.94 9.78
N VAL A 149 -17.43 6.56 9.70
CA VAL A 149 -17.02 5.15 9.50
C VAL A 149 -17.49 4.29 10.66
N GLU A 150 -17.30 4.73 11.90
CA GLU A 150 -17.74 3.98 13.08
C GLU A 150 -19.24 3.72 13.08
N VAL A 151 -20.03 4.76 12.82
CA VAL A 151 -21.50 4.67 12.80
C VAL A 151 -21.97 3.72 11.69
N GLU A 152 -21.44 3.87 10.48
CA GLU A 152 -21.87 3.07 9.34
C GLU A 152 -21.43 1.61 9.42
N LEU A 153 -20.27 1.34 10.01
CA LEU A 153 -19.76 -0.02 10.21
C LEU A 153 -20.25 -0.67 11.52
N GLY A 154 -20.99 0.05 12.36
CA GLY A 154 -21.43 -0.45 13.67
C GLY A 154 -20.27 -0.72 14.64
N ILE A 155 -19.19 0.05 14.55
CA ILE A 155 -18.01 -0.11 15.42
C ILE A 155 -18.37 0.35 16.84
N MET A 156 -18.15 -0.55 17.80
CA MET A 156 -18.34 -0.28 19.23
C MET A 156 -17.03 -0.47 20.01
N PRO A 157 -16.79 0.31 21.08
CA PRO A 157 -17.60 1.46 21.52
C PRO A 157 -17.59 2.60 20.50
N LYS A 158 -18.56 3.52 20.61
CA LYS A 158 -18.53 4.78 19.84
C LYS A 158 -17.20 5.50 20.07
N GLU A 159 -16.74 6.26 19.09
CA GLU A 159 -15.49 7.05 19.14
C GLU A 159 -14.21 6.20 19.21
N LYS A 160 -14.28 4.90 18.89
CA LYS A 160 -13.12 3.98 18.98
C LYS A 160 -11.97 4.39 18.06
N LEU A 161 -12.25 4.82 16.84
CA LEU A 161 -11.29 5.30 15.84
C LEU A 161 -11.05 6.80 15.99
N SER A 162 -12.10 7.61 16.13
CA SER A 162 -11.99 9.07 16.17
C SER A 162 -11.19 9.56 17.37
N LYS A 163 -11.33 8.89 18.52
CA LYS A 163 -10.52 9.18 19.71
C LYS A 163 -9.03 9.00 19.47
N LEU A 164 -8.60 8.07 18.61
CA LEU A 164 -7.18 7.83 18.34
C LEU A 164 -6.48 9.05 17.75
N VAL A 165 -7.20 9.85 16.97
CA VAL A 165 -6.66 11.06 16.35
C VAL A 165 -6.96 12.33 17.15
N ASN A 166 -7.92 12.25 18.09
CA ASN A 166 -8.35 13.40 18.88
C ASN A 166 -7.59 13.58 20.22
N VAL A 167 -6.97 12.52 20.73
CA VAL A 167 -6.16 12.58 21.97
C VAL A 167 -4.84 13.34 21.79
N LYS A 168 -4.32 13.86 22.91
CA LYS A 168 -3.07 14.64 22.95
C LYS A 168 -1.85 13.81 22.53
N GLU A 169 -1.89 12.51 22.81
CA GLU A 169 -0.82 11.56 22.51
C GLU A 169 -0.82 11.10 21.04
N SER A 170 -1.79 11.55 20.23
CA SER A 170 -1.85 11.20 18.81
C SER A 170 -0.55 11.61 18.08
N ASP A 171 -0.07 10.72 17.23
CA ASP A 171 1.16 10.93 16.45
C ASP A 171 0.81 11.43 15.04
N SER A 172 0.03 12.50 15.00
CA SER A 172 -0.40 13.16 13.77
C SER A 172 0.62 14.20 13.31
N CYS A 173 0.67 14.47 12.00
CA CYS A 173 1.60 15.46 11.45
C CYS A 173 1.03 16.16 10.22
N LEU A 174 1.57 17.36 9.94
CA LEU A 174 1.33 18.08 8.69
C LEU A 174 2.58 18.00 7.82
N ARG A 175 2.39 17.66 6.56
CA ARG A 175 3.41 17.80 5.52
C ARG A 175 2.97 18.80 4.47
N MET A 176 3.80 19.80 4.22
CA MET A 176 3.63 20.73 3.12
C MET A 176 4.66 20.40 2.05
N ASN A 177 4.21 20.01 0.86
CA ASN A 177 5.03 19.58 -0.26
C ASN A 177 5.01 20.66 -1.34
N TYR A 178 6.19 21.08 -1.80
CA TYR A 178 6.36 22.03 -2.90
C TYR A 178 7.12 21.37 -4.05
N TYR A 179 6.45 21.29 -5.19
CA TYR A 179 7.00 20.81 -6.45
C TYR A 179 7.20 22.02 -7.35
N LYS A 180 8.45 22.31 -7.70
CA LYS A 180 8.80 23.50 -8.48
C LYS A 180 8.24 23.42 -9.88
N GLU A 181 7.87 24.59 -10.41
CA GLU A 181 7.63 24.73 -11.85
C GLU A 181 8.90 24.43 -12.64
N LYS A 182 8.71 24.05 -13.90
CA LYS A 182 9.80 23.77 -14.83
C LYS A 182 9.60 24.59 -16.09
N GLU A 183 10.70 25.12 -16.62
CA GLU A 183 10.71 25.89 -17.86
C GLU A 183 10.21 25.04 -19.04
N GLU A 184 10.58 23.76 -19.05
CA GLU A 184 10.13 22.79 -20.03
C GLU A 184 9.44 21.61 -19.35
N THR A 185 8.32 21.17 -19.93
CA THR A 185 7.68 19.90 -19.53
C THR A 185 8.61 18.76 -19.93
N PRO A 186 9.11 17.95 -18.97
CA PRO A 186 10.03 16.87 -19.29
C PRO A 186 9.39 15.87 -20.26
N ALA A 187 10.17 15.39 -21.23
CA ALA A 187 9.72 14.39 -22.21
C ALA A 187 9.38 13.03 -21.58
N LYS A 188 9.82 12.77 -20.35
CA LYS A 188 9.53 11.57 -19.56
C LYS A 188 8.79 11.96 -18.27
N GLU A 189 7.92 11.10 -17.78
CA GLU A 189 7.30 11.27 -16.46
C GLU A 189 8.37 11.43 -15.38
N GLU A 190 8.30 12.51 -14.59
CA GLU A 190 9.23 12.77 -13.51
C GLU A 190 8.51 12.67 -12.17
N ILE A 191 9.05 11.81 -11.30
CA ILE A 191 8.53 11.57 -9.97
C ILE A 191 8.82 12.77 -9.06
N GLY A 192 7.77 13.45 -8.64
CA GLY A 192 7.82 14.39 -7.52
C GLY A 192 7.83 13.67 -6.19
N PHE A 193 6.94 12.69 -6.04
CA PHE A 193 6.86 11.83 -4.86
C PHE A 193 6.52 10.41 -5.30
N GLY A 194 7.36 9.45 -4.90
CA GLY A 194 7.24 8.06 -5.34
C GLY A 194 5.95 7.39 -4.93
N GLU A 195 5.64 6.26 -5.56
CA GLU A 195 4.47 5.46 -5.22
C GLU A 195 4.56 4.94 -3.79
N HIS A 196 3.47 5.01 -3.03
CA HIS A 196 3.38 4.49 -1.66
C HIS A 196 1.92 4.41 -1.20
N THR A 197 1.72 3.73 -0.07
CA THR A 197 0.53 3.84 0.77
C THR A 197 0.84 4.64 2.03
N ASP A 198 -0.16 5.28 2.62
CA ASP A 198 0.05 6.04 3.86
C ASP A 198 -0.05 5.13 5.10
N PRO A 199 0.87 5.21 6.07
CA PRO A 199 0.87 4.29 7.20
C PRO A 199 -0.23 4.58 8.26
N GLN A 200 -0.68 5.83 8.38
CA GLN A 200 -1.63 6.30 9.41
C GLN A 200 -3.06 5.75 9.21
N LEU A 201 -4.06 6.25 9.97
CA LEU A 201 -5.47 5.87 9.79
C LEU A 201 -6.01 6.44 8.48
N ILE A 202 -5.92 7.76 8.33
CA ILE A 202 -6.31 8.49 7.13
C ILE A 202 -5.36 9.66 6.89
N SER A 203 -5.28 10.11 5.65
CA SER A 203 -4.64 11.37 5.27
C SER A 203 -5.65 12.31 4.65
N VAL A 204 -5.60 13.59 5.01
CA VAL A 204 -6.43 14.65 4.44
C VAL A 204 -5.54 15.60 3.66
N LEU A 205 -5.68 15.58 2.34
CA LEU A 205 -4.85 16.29 1.37
C LEU A 205 -5.62 17.44 0.72
N ARG A 206 -4.99 18.60 0.63
CA ARG A 206 -5.42 19.71 -0.24
C ARG A 206 -4.24 20.21 -1.06
N SER A 207 -4.46 20.66 -2.28
CA SER A 207 -3.44 21.28 -3.12
C SER A 207 -3.95 22.54 -3.79
N ASN A 208 -3.05 23.30 -4.41
CA ASN A 208 -3.45 24.30 -5.41
C ASN A 208 -3.95 23.62 -6.71
N ASP A 209 -4.35 24.43 -7.70
CA ASP A 209 -4.91 23.97 -8.99
C ASP A 209 -3.87 23.42 -9.98
N THR A 210 -2.82 22.78 -9.47
CA THR A 210 -1.79 22.14 -10.29
C THR A 210 -1.92 20.63 -10.20
N GLU A 211 -2.06 19.99 -11.37
CA GLU A 211 -2.12 18.54 -11.53
C GLU A 211 -0.86 17.85 -10.97
N GLY A 212 -0.98 16.55 -10.71
CA GLY A 212 0.18 15.71 -10.41
C GLY A 212 -0.14 14.49 -9.57
N LEU A 213 -1.18 14.55 -8.73
CA LEU A 213 -1.61 13.40 -7.93
C LEU A 213 -2.16 12.30 -8.83
N GLN A 214 -1.67 11.08 -8.64
CA GLN A 214 -2.23 9.87 -9.23
C GLN A 214 -2.48 8.82 -8.16
N ILE A 215 -3.56 8.04 -8.33
CA ILE A 215 -3.85 6.87 -7.49
C ILE A 215 -3.81 5.60 -8.36
N CYS A 216 -3.47 4.48 -7.74
CA CYS A 216 -3.48 3.17 -8.37
C CYS A 216 -4.76 2.42 -7.98
N LEU A 217 -5.58 2.07 -8.97
CA LEU A 217 -6.80 1.31 -8.78
C LEU A 217 -6.51 -0.16 -8.47
N LYS A 218 -7.55 -0.90 -8.07
CA LYS A 218 -7.44 -2.32 -7.71
C LYS A 218 -6.94 -3.22 -8.85
N ASP A 219 -7.16 -2.82 -10.09
CA ASP A 219 -6.68 -3.52 -11.29
C ASP A 219 -5.22 -3.17 -11.65
N GLY A 220 -4.57 -2.30 -10.86
CA GLY A 220 -3.20 -1.82 -11.10
C GLY A 220 -3.10 -0.58 -11.99
N THR A 221 -4.22 -0.05 -12.47
CA THR A 221 -4.23 1.13 -13.34
C THR A 221 -3.96 2.41 -12.56
N TRP A 222 -3.03 3.23 -13.03
CA TRP A 222 -2.79 4.57 -12.50
C TRP A 222 -3.74 5.59 -13.14
N VAL A 223 -4.48 6.33 -12.31
CA VAL A 223 -5.39 7.38 -12.76
C VAL A 223 -5.01 8.73 -12.17
N ALA A 224 -5.07 9.77 -13.00
CA ALA A 224 -4.86 11.14 -12.57
C ALA A 224 -6.07 11.64 -11.77
N VAL A 225 -5.79 12.31 -10.66
CA VAL A 225 -6.80 13.00 -9.85
C VAL A 225 -6.82 14.46 -10.27
N PRO A 226 -7.93 14.97 -10.83
CA PRO A 226 -8.05 16.39 -11.16
C PRO A 226 -7.86 17.25 -9.90
N PRO A 227 -7.02 18.29 -9.94
CA PRO A 227 -6.82 19.17 -8.78
C PRO A 227 -8.10 19.97 -8.52
N ASP A 228 -8.34 20.25 -7.24
CA ASP A 228 -9.40 21.15 -6.80
C ASP A 228 -8.97 21.82 -5.50
N HIS A 229 -8.62 23.11 -5.58
CA HIS A 229 -8.17 23.89 -4.42
C HIS A 229 -9.26 24.14 -3.36
N SER A 230 -10.53 23.94 -3.71
CA SER A 230 -11.71 24.18 -2.87
C SER A 230 -12.18 22.93 -2.12
N SER A 231 -11.50 21.80 -2.30
CA SER A 231 -11.89 20.51 -1.72
C SER A 231 -10.72 19.81 -1.04
N PHE A 232 -11.03 18.74 -0.30
CA PHE A 232 -10.03 17.85 0.27
C PHE A 232 -10.11 16.46 -0.37
N PHE A 233 -8.98 15.79 -0.47
CA PHE A 233 -8.89 14.38 -0.82
C PHE A 233 -8.53 13.58 0.43
N VAL A 234 -9.33 12.57 0.72
CA VAL A 234 -9.15 11.69 1.88
C VAL A 234 -8.63 10.35 1.39
N ILE A 235 -7.55 9.90 2.01
CA ILE A 235 -6.81 8.69 1.65
C ILE A 235 -6.92 7.71 2.83
N VAL A 236 -7.38 6.49 2.58
CA VAL A 236 -7.30 5.40 3.56
C VAL A 236 -5.86 5.00 3.75
N GLY A 237 -5.41 4.93 5.01
CA GLY A 237 -4.08 4.44 5.34
C GLY A 237 -4.07 3.00 5.83
N ASP A 238 -2.87 2.46 5.95
CA ASP A 238 -2.58 1.07 6.30
C ASP A 238 -3.15 0.70 7.67
N THR A 239 -3.11 1.62 8.65
CA THR A 239 -3.65 1.37 9.99
C THR A 239 -5.16 1.15 9.95
N LEU A 240 -5.89 1.95 9.17
CA LEU A 240 -7.34 1.77 9.01
C LEU A 240 -7.68 0.51 8.20
N GLN A 241 -6.86 0.16 7.21
CA GLN A 241 -6.96 -1.12 6.52
C GLN A 241 -6.83 -2.29 7.51
N VAL A 242 -5.83 -2.27 8.39
CA VAL A 242 -5.65 -3.34 9.40
C VAL A 242 -6.84 -3.41 10.35
N MET A 243 -7.28 -2.26 10.89
CA MET A 243 -8.38 -2.20 11.86
C MET A 243 -9.71 -2.66 11.26
N THR A 244 -9.93 -2.46 9.96
CA THR A 244 -11.11 -2.96 9.23
C THR A 244 -10.90 -4.35 8.61
N ASN A 245 -9.83 -5.05 9.01
CA ASN A 245 -9.44 -6.38 8.50
C ASN A 245 -9.39 -6.47 6.98
N GLY A 246 -8.94 -5.42 6.30
CA GLY A 246 -8.80 -5.38 4.85
C GLY A 246 -10.06 -4.99 4.10
N ARG A 247 -11.16 -4.67 4.80
CA ARG A 247 -12.39 -4.15 4.19
C ARG A 247 -12.13 -2.82 3.47
N PHE A 248 -11.39 -1.91 4.10
CA PHE A 248 -10.84 -0.74 3.42
C PHE A 248 -9.43 -1.05 2.97
N LYS A 249 -9.11 -0.79 1.70
CA LYS A 249 -7.76 -0.98 1.17
C LYS A 249 -7.08 0.38 1.08
N SER A 250 -5.89 0.46 1.66
CA SER A 250 -4.98 1.59 1.58
C SER A 250 -4.57 1.79 0.13
N VAL A 251 -4.89 2.95 -0.42
CA VAL A 251 -4.71 3.22 -1.85
C VAL A 251 -3.27 3.62 -2.11
N LYS A 252 -2.64 2.97 -3.10
CA LYS A 252 -1.32 3.39 -3.54
C LYS A 252 -1.45 4.67 -4.34
N HIS A 253 -0.61 5.66 -4.06
CA HIS A 253 -0.65 6.95 -4.74
C HIS A 253 0.77 7.50 -4.95
N ARG A 254 0.92 8.40 -5.93
CA ARG A 254 2.18 9.06 -6.31
C ARG A 254 1.92 10.48 -6.79
N VAL A 255 2.99 11.28 -6.92
CA VAL A 255 2.91 12.62 -7.51
C VAL A 255 3.90 12.75 -8.66
N LEU A 256 3.40 13.10 -9.83
CA LEU A 256 4.19 13.48 -11.00
C LEU A 256 4.38 15.00 -11.04
N THR A 257 5.46 15.45 -11.68
CA THR A 257 5.85 16.88 -11.76
C THR A 257 6.00 17.35 -13.20
N ASN A 258 5.19 16.79 -14.09
CA ASN A 258 5.17 17.08 -15.52
C ASN A 258 4.25 18.26 -15.85
N THR A 259 4.37 19.35 -15.09
CA THR A 259 3.55 20.54 -15.24
C THR A 259 4.44 21.79 -15.33
N LYS A 260 3.95 22.83 -16.02
CA LYS A 260 4.63 24.14 -16.11
C LYS A 260 4.32 25.09 -14.94
N LYS A 261 3.57 24.61 -13.95
CA LYS A 261 3.16 25.38 -12.77
C LYS A 261 3.68 24.68 -11.53
N SER A 262 4.03 25.45 -10.51
CA SER A 262 4.37 24.86 -9.22
C SER A 262 3.14 24.19 -8.60
N ARG A 263 3.36 23.07 -7.92
CA ARG A 263 2.34 22.40 -7.12
C ARG A 263 2.68 22.56 -5.66
N LEU A 264 1.72 23.03 -4.87
CA LEU A 264 1.80 23.04 -3.41
C LEU A 264 0.70 22.14 -2.88
N SER A 265 1.03 21.19 -2.01
CA SER A 265 0.04 20.37 -1.31
C SER A 265 0.29 20.32 0.19
N MET A 266 -0.78 20.37 0.97
CA MET A 266 -0.80 20.28 2.43
C MET A 266 -1.52 18.99 2.81
N ILE A 267 -0.84 18.12 3.54
CA ILE A 267 -1.33 16.78 3.88
C ILE A 267 -1.27 16.61 5.38
N TYR A 268 -2.42 16.47 6.01
CA TYR A 268 -2.53 16.10 7.42
C TYR A 268 -2.64 14.58 7.53
N PHE A 269 -1.71 13.95 8.22
CA PHE A 269 -1.71 12.52 8.49
C PHE A 269 -2.25 12.27 9.89
N ALA A 270 -3.42 11.64 9.98
CA ALA A 270 -4.11 11.39 11.24
C ALA A 270 -3.64 10.06 11.86
N GLY A 271 -2.65 10.13 12.73
CA GLY A 271 -2.00 8.97 13.34
C GLY A 271 -2.50 8.67 14.76
N PRO A 272 -2.59 7.39 15.17
CA PRO A 272 -2.93 7.05 16.55
C PRO A 272 -1.76 7.33 17.53
N PRO A 273 -1.94 7.20 18.85
CA PRO A 273 -0.83 7.25 19.79
C PRO A 273 0.21 6.16 19.52
N LEU A 274 1.48 6.43 19.83
CA LEU A 274 2.59 5.47 19.65
C LEU A 274 2.37 4.12 20.37
N THR A 275 1.61 4.12 21.46
CA THR A 275 1.27 2.93 22.24
C THR A 275 0.02 2.19 21.75
N GLU A 276 -0.72 2.74 20.79
CA GLU A 276 -1.96 2.13 20.31
C GLU A 276 -1.67 0.79 19.65
N LYS A 277 -2.50 -0.21 19.98
CA LYS A 277 -2.45 -1.53 19.37
C LYS A 277 -3.23 -1.52 18.07
N ILE A 278 -2.52 -1.79 16.98
CA ILE A 278 -3.08 -1.92 15.64
C ILE A 278 -3.41 -3.39 15.42
N ALA A 279 -4.70 -3.69 15.32
CA ALA A 279 -5.23 -5.02 15.04
C ALA A 279 -6.64 -4.91 14.44
N PRO A 280 -7.12 -5.94 13.74
CA PRO A 280 -8.53 -6.02 13.33
C PRO A 280 -9.47 -5.84 14.52
N LEU A 281 -10.44 -4.93 14.38
CA LEU A 281 -11.39 -4.62 15.43
C LEU A 281 -12.29 -5.83 15.71
N SER A 282 -12.41 -6.22 16.98
CA SER A 282 -13.16 -7.40 17.40
C SER A 282 -14.66 -7.32 17.08
N CYS A 283 -15.23 -6.11 17.03
CA CYS A 283 -16.63 -5.90 16.64
C CYS A 283 -16.89 -6.14 15.15
N LEU A 284 -15.86 -5.99 14.30
CA LEU A 284 -15.94 -6.29 12.87
C LEU A 284 -15.53 -7.74 12.56
N VAL A 285 -14.56 -8.27 13.31
CA VAL A 285 -14.03 -9.63 13.14
C VAL A 285 -13.88 -10.32 14.50
N PRO A 286 -14.97 -10.92 15.01
CA PRO A 286 -15.00 -11.53 16.34
C PRO A 286 -14.08 -12.73 16.46
N LYS A 287 -14.06 -13.57 15.42
CA LYS A 287 -13.25 -14.78 15.33
C LYS A 287 -11.79 -14.43 15.06
N GLN A 288 -10.88 -14.91 15.92
CA GLN A 288 -9.47 -14.57 15.81
C GLN A 288 -8.82 -15.22 14.58
N GLU A 289 -9.29 -16.40 14.18
CA GLU A 289 -8.89 -17.15 12.99
C GLU A 289 -9.14 -16.37 11.68
N ASP A 290 -10.22 -15.58 11.61
CA ASP A 290 -10.61 -14.80 10.42
C ASP A 290 -9.81 -13.49 10.28
N ARG A 291 -8.98 -13.14 11.27
CA ARG A 291 -8.15 -11.94 11.24
C ARG A 291 -6.96 -12.13 10.31
N LEU A 292 -6.86 -11.27 9.30
CA LEU A 292 -5.80 -11.28 8.28
C LEU A 292 -4.48 -10.70 8.79
N TYR A 293 -4.53 -9.90 9.86
CA TYR A 293 -3.36 -9.18 10.38
C TYR A 293 -3.03 -9.59 11.82
N LYS A 294 -1.74 -9.52 12.15
CA LYS A 294 -1.17 -9.69 13.49
C LYS A 294 -1.33 -8.38 14.27
N GLU A 295 -1.35 -8.49 15.60
CA GLU A 295 -1.33 -7.35 16.50
C GLU A 295 0.09 -6.83 16.72
N LEU A 296 0.23 -5.51 16.80
CA LEU A 296 1.46 -4.77 17.07
C LEU A 296 1.12 -3.33 17.46
N THR A 297 2.09 -2.58 17.97
CA THR A 297 1.89 -1.16 18.31
C THR A 297 2.17 -0.22 17.14
N TRP A 298 1.52 0.94 17.09
CA TRP A 298 1.83 1.98 16.11
C TRP A 298 3.33 2.34 16.08
N SER A 299 3.97 2.41 17.26
CA SER A 299 5.43 2.63 17.34
C SER A 299 6.25 1.55 16.63
N GLN A 300 5.85 0.28 16.72
CA GLN A 300 6.51 -0.82 16.01
C GLN A 300 6.31 -0.68 14.50
N TYR A 301 5.10 -0.35 14.05
CA TYR A 301 4.85 -0.14 12.62
C TYR A 301 5.62 1.03 12.04
N LYS A 302 5.56 2.18 12.72
CA LYS A 302 6.29 3.38 12.32
C LYS A 302 7.79 3.12 12.26
N SER A 303 8.35 2.47 13.29
CA SER A 303 9.78 2.12 13.33
C SER A 303 10.18 1.14 12.23
N PHE A 304 9.30 0.20 11.89
CA PHE A 304 9.51 -0.71 10.77
C PHE A 304 9.46 0.03 9.43
N GLY A 305 8.47 0.90 9.23
CA GLY A 305 8.31 1.70 8.02
C GLY A 305 9.54 2.56 7.70
N TYR A 306 10.19 3.16 8.72
CA TYR A 306 11.44 3.92 8.52
C TYR A 306 12.63 3.07 8.03
N LYS A 307 12.56 1.74 8.10
CA LYS A 307 13.59 0.81 7.58
C LYS A 307 13.29 0.31 6.16
N THR A 308 12.13 0.67 5.62
CA THR A 308 11.68 0.27 4.26
C THR A 308 11.85 1.39 3.25
N LYS A 309 11.89 1.05 1.96
CA LYS A 309 11.78 2.04 0.89
C LYS A 309 10.34 2.54 0.78
N LEU A 310 10.18 3.70 0.16
CA LEU A 310 8.88 4.37 0.03
C LEU A 310 7.80 3.47 -0.61
N GLY A 311 8.16 2.76 -1.68
CA GLY A 311 7.28 1.88 -2.43
C GLY A 311 7.09 0.46 -1.88
N ASP A 312 7.76 0.10 -0.78
CA ASP A 312 7.63 -1.24 -0.21
C ASP A 312 6.22 -1.47 0.35
N TYR A 313 5.70 -2.69 0.17
CA TYR A 313 4.44 -3.11 0.79
C TYR A 313 4.65 -3.40 2.29
N ARG A 314 4.57 -2.36 3.11
CA ARG A 314 4.87 -2.39 4.56
C ARG A 314 3.96 -3.34 5.35
N LEU A 315 2.72 -3.55 4.92
CA LEU A 315 1.78 -4.44 5.60
C LEU A 315 2.11 -5.94 5.47
N SER A 316 2.97 -6.35 4.52
CA SER A 316 3.35 -7.75 4.35
C SER A 316 3.90 -8.41 5.63
N PHE A 317 4.60 -7.65 6.47
CA PHE A 317 5.15 -8.13 7.74
C PHE A 317 4.06 -8.37 8.79
N PHE A 318 2.90 -7.74 8.61
CA PHE A 318 1.80 -7.73 9.56
C PHE A 318 0.73 -8.72 9.18
N GLU A 319 0.69 -9.14 7.92
CA GLU A 319 -0.19 -10.19 7.48
C GLU A 319 0.13 -11.51 8.21
N LYS A 320 -0.93 -12.22 8.60
CA LYS A 320 -0.78 -13.59 9.03
C LYS A 320 -0.41 -14.43 7.82
N GLN A 321 0.71 -15.13 7.92
CA GLN A 321 1.00 -16.21 6.99
C GLN A 321 -0.07 -17.27 7.19
N LEU A 322 -0.79 -17.61 6.12
CA LEU A 322 -1.66 -18.76 6.12
C LEU A 322 -0.79 -19.99 6.42
N GLN A 323 -0.88 -20.51 7.63
CA GLN A 323 -0.39 -21.85 7.91
C GLN A 323 -1.29 -22.81 7.13
N PHE A 324 -0.82 -23.31 6.00
CA PHE A 324 -1.37 -24.53 5.44
C PHE A 324 -1.07 -25.65 6.43
N SER A 325 -2.00 -25.91 7.34
CA SER A 325 -1.99 -27.15 8.11
C SER A 325 -2.29 -28.29 7.14
N LEU A 326 -1.25 -29.05 6.75
CA LEU A 326 -1.42 -30.39 6.21
C LEU A 326 -1.93 -31.31 7.32
N SER A 327 -3.18 -31.12 7.73
CA SER A 327 -3.87 -32.02 8.64
C SER A 327 -5.28 -32.22 8.11
N ASN A 328 -5.58 -33.49 7.81
CA ASN A 328 -6.84 -34.04 7.29
C ASN A 328 -6.96 -34.13 5.77
N SER A 329 -6.02 -34.83 5.13
CA SER A 329 -6.30 -35.57 3.89
C SER A 329 -6.48 -37.07 4.20
N HIS A 330 -7.47 -37.39 5.04
CA HIS A 330 -8.02 -38.73 5.22
C HIS A 330 -9.54 -38.64 5.19
N ALA A 331 -10.10 -38.47 3.99
CA ALA A 331 -11.47 -38.86 3.62
C ALA A 331 -11.79 -38.34 2.21
N ILE A 332 -11.25 -39.00 1.18
CA ILE A 332 -11.94 -39.13 -0.11
C ILE A 332 -11.71 -40.57 -0.55
N TYR A 333 -12.67 -41.44 -0.21
CA TYR A 333 -12.78 -42.77 -0.80
C TYR A 333 -13.66 -42.67 -2.05
N GLN A 334 -13.14 -43.27 -3.13
CA GLN A 334 -13.80 -43.97 -4.25
C GLN A 334 -15.10 -43.40 -4.84
N ASP A 335 -15.06 -43.10 -6.15
CA ASP A 335 -15.60 -44.05 -7.14
C ASP A 335 -14.94 -43.86 -8.51
N ASP A 336 -14.83 -44.97 -9.23
CA ASP A 336 -14.42 -45.16 -10.63
C ASP A 336 -12.94 -44.92 -11.02
N PHE A 337 -12.11 -45.97 -10.88
CA PHE A 337 -11.47 -46.70 -11.99
C PHE A 337 -10.46 -47.72 -11.42
N LEU A 338 -10.66 -48.99 -11.78
CA LEU A 338 -9.81 -50.12 -11.42
C LEU A 338 -8.45 -50.07 -12.15
N ILE A 339 -7.35 -50.05 -11.39
CA ILE A 339 -6.05 -50.60 -11.83
C ILE A 339 -5.53 -51.46 -10.68
N PRO A 340 -5.30 -52.78 -10.86
CA PRO A 340 -4.74 -53.61 -9.82
C PRO A 340 -3.23 -53.38 -9.74
N ILE A 341 -2.72 -52.93 -8.59
CA ILE A 341 -1.29 -52.99 -8.30
C ILE A 341 -1.09 -53.88 -7.07
N SER A 342 -0.85 -55.16 -7.34
CA SER A 342 -0.09 -56.02 -6.44
C SER A 342 1.38 -55.60 -6.51
N SER A 343 1.86 -54.77 -5.58
CA SER A 343 3.30 -54.60 -5.35
C SER A 343 3.59 -54.01 -3.95
N PRO A 344 4.56 -54.56 -3.18
CA PRO A 344 4.83 -54.15 -1.81
C PRO A 344 5.69 -52.87 -1.80
N LEU A 345 5.08 -51.69 -1.94
CA LEU A 345 5.81 -50.42 -2.00
C LEU A 345 5.44 -49.38 -0.94
N PHE A 346 4.55 -49.70 0.00
CA PHE A 346 4.12 -48.78 1.07
C PHE A 346 4.60 -49.21 2.46
N ALA A 347 5.90 -49.46 2.63
CA ALA A 347 6.51 -49.63 3.93
C ALA A 347 7.72 -48.69 4.09
N ASN A 348 7.53 -47.64 4.89
CA ASN A 348 8.57 -46.84 5.57
C ASN A 348 9.23 -45.66 4.78
N PRO A 349 8.64 -44.44 4.86
CA PRO A 349 9.13 -43.23 4.17
C PRO A 349 10.51 -42.72 4.64
N ARG A 350 10.89 -42.99 5.90
CA ARG A 350 12.17 -42.50 6.47
C ARG A 350 13.39 -43.21 5.90
N LYS A 351 13.25 -44.46 5.45
CA LYS A 351 14.35 -45.24 4.86
C LYS A 351 14.68 -44.76 3.43
N GLN A 352 13.66 -44.39 2.64
CA GLN A 352 13.84 -43.90 1.27
C GLN A 352 14.55 -42.54 1.18
N ILE A 353 14.41 -41.67 2.18
CA ILE A 353 15.08 -40.35 2.21
C ILE A 353 16.59 -40.48 2.43
N LEU A 354 17.04 -41.50 3.17
CA LEU A 354 18.46 -41.78 3.40
C LEU A 354 19.12 -42.44 2.19
N ASP A 355 18.40 -43.31 1.46
CA ASP A 355 18.93 -43.97 0.26
C ASP A 355 19.13 -43.00 -0.91
N ILE A 356 18.27 -41.97 -1.05
CA ILE A 356 18.39 -40.94 -2.10
C ILE A 356 19.58 -40.01 -1.86
N ARG A 357 20.02 -39.85 -0.60
CA ARG A 357 21.13 -38.94 -0.25
C ARG A 357 22.51 -39.52 -0.62
N ASN A 358 22.61 -40.85 -0.82
CA ASN A 358 23.86 -41.56 -1.02
C ASN A 358 23.99 -42.26 -2.38
N SER A 359 23.00 -42.15 -3.29
CA SER A 359 23.07 -42.81 -4.60
C SER A 359 23.86 -42.00 -5.62
N SER A 360 24.97 -42.55 -6.11
CA SER A 360 25.66 -42.06 -7.32
C SER A 360 24.81 -42.34 -8.57
N VAL A 361 24.83 -41.39 -9.50
CA VAL A 361 24.05 -41.37 -10.75
C VAL A 361 24.52 -42.48 -11.70
N THR A 362 24.02 -43.71 -11.57
CA THR A 362 24.13 -44.73 -12.64
C THR A 362 23.00 -45.77 -12.73
N ASP A 363 21.98 -45.79 -11.86
CA ASP A 363 20.89 -46.78 -11.98
C ASP A 363 19.57 -46.15 -12.50
N LEU A 364 19.33 -46.32 -13.81
CA LEU A 364 18.10 -45.99 -14.52
C LEU A 364 17.14 -47.18 -14.49
N ASP A 365 16.39 -47.35 -13.40
CA ASP A 365 15.26 -48.32 -13.38
C ASP A 365 14.07 -47.88 -12.50
N ARG A 366 13.94 -46.57 -12.21
CA ARG A 366 12.72 -45.98 -11.63
C ARG A 366 12.02 -45.07 -12.64
N PRO A 367 10.67 -45.07 -12.73
CA PRO A 367 9.97 -44.22 -13.66
C PRO A 367 10.27 -42.75 -13.35
N VAL A 368 10.90 -42.08 -14.32
CA VAL A 368 11.40 -40.70 -14.30
C VAL A 368 10.35 -39.70 -13.77
N ASN A 369 9.06 -39.99 -13.97
CA ASN A 369 7.94 -39.17 -13.53
C ASN A 369 7.83 -38.98 -12.01
N THR A 370 8.11 -40.01 -11.21
CA THR A 370 7.96 -39.91 -9.74
C THR A 370 9.08 -39.07 -9.11
N HIS A 371 10.27 -39.13 -9.71
CA HIS A 371 11.43 -38.39 -9.21
C HIS A 371 11.35 -36.90 -9.51
N LEU A 372 10.91 -36.52 -10.73
CA LEU A 372 10.68 -35.12 -11.09
C LEU A 372 9.52 -34.50 -10.30
N PHE A 373 8.45 -35.26 -10.01
CA PHE A 373 7.32 -34.76 -9.23
C PHE A 373 7.73 -34.39 -7.79
N LEU A 374 8.54 -35.23 -7.14
CA LEU A 374 9.07 -34.95 -5.79
C LEU A 374 10.02 -33.75 -5.74
N ILE A 375 10.79 -33.52 -6.81
CA ILE A 375 11.70 -32.35 -6.94
C ILE A 375 10.87 -31.07 -7.14
N LEU A 376 9.84 -31.11 -7.99
CA LEU A 376 8.95 -29.97 -8.24
C LEU A 376 8.17 -29.58 -6.97
N VAL A 377 7.66 -30.57 -6.23
CA VAL A 377 6.97 -30.34 -4.95
C VAL A 377 7.92 -29.74 -3.92
N ASN A 378 9.17 -30.22 -3.82
CA ASN A 378 10.16 -29.60 -2.92
C ASN A 378 10.50 -28.15 -3.32
N ALA A 379 10.65 -27.88 -4.62
CA ALA A 379 11.05 -26.56 -5.10
C ALA A 379 9.94 -25.50 -4.96
N LEU A 380 8.68 -25.88 -5.19
CA LEU A 380 7.52 -24.98 -5.07
C LEU A 380 7.10 -24.75 -3.61
N PHE A 381 7.35 -25.69 -2.70
CA PHE A 381 6.93 -25.56 -1.29
C PHE A 381 8.01 -25.01 -0.34
N LEU A 382 9.31 -25.18 -0.64
CA LEU A 382 10.39 -24.75 0.26
C LEU A 382 11.21 -23.55 -0.26
N GLY A 383 10.91 -23.02 -1.45
CA GLY A 383 11.57 -21.82 -1.98
C GLY A 383 13.08 -21.98 -2.22
N ASN A 384 13.55 -23.19 -2.50
CA ASN A 384 14.98 -23.47 -2.69
C ASN A 384 15.38 -23.38 -4.18
N PHE A 385 16.06 -22.29 -4.54
CA PHE A 385 16.49 -21.98 -5.92
C PHE A 385 17.36 -23.06 -6.57
N ASP A 386 18.19 -23.77 -5.81
CA ASP A 386 19.05 -24.86 -6.34
C ASP A 386 18.24 -26.07 -6.84
N SER A 387 17.06 -26.29 -6.25
CA SER A 387 16.17 -27.39 -6.65
C SER A 387 15.40 -27.07 -7.93
N LEU A 388 15.02 -25.80 -8.13
CA LEU A 388 14.43 -25.29 -9.37
C LEU A 388 15.42 -25.35 -10.54
N TYR A 389 16.67 -24.96 -10.32
CA TYR A 389 17.72 -25.00 -11.36
C TYR A 389 18.01 -26.44 -11.84
N ARG A 390 18.07 -27.39 -10.91
CA ARG A 390 18.22 -28.83 -11.24
C ARG A 390 16.99 -29.40 -11.95
N PHE A 391 15.79 -28.96 -11.58
CA PHE A 391 14.54 -29.36 -12.24
C PHE A 391 14.49 -28.90 -13.71
N PHE A 392 14.82 -27.64 -13.99
CA PHE A 392 14.87 -27.12 -15.36
C PHE A 392 16.00 -27.74 -16.20
N SER A 393 17.15 -28.03 -15.58
CA SER A 393 18.26 -28.73 -16.24
C SER A 393 17.89 -30.16 -16.66
N LEU A 394 17.02 -30.83 -15.90
CA LEU A 394 16.53 -32.19 -16.23
C LEU A 394 15.46 -32.18 -17.34
N ILE A 395 14.63 -31.14 -17.41
CA ILE A 395 13.66 -30.97 -18.51
C ILE A 395 14.37 -30.71 -19.85
N SER A 396 15.49 -30.00 -19.83
CA SER A 396 16.30 -29.70 -21.02
C SER A 396 16.97 -30.93 -21.65
N LEU A 397 17.08 -32.05 -20.93
CA LEU A 397 17.87 -33.21 -21.36
C LEU A 397 17.05 -34.46 -21.71
N GLY A 398 15.72 -34.40 -21.66
CA GLY A 398 14.90 -35.46 -22.22
C GLY A 398 13.57 -35.63 -21.51
N SER A 399 12.52 -35.03 -22.06
CA SER A 399 11.16 -35.55 -21.88
C SER A 399 10.26 -35.08 -23.03
N SER A 400 9.44 -36.02 -23.51
CA SER A 400 8.50 -35.83 -24.61
C SER A 400 7.38 -34.84 -24.24
N GLY A 401 6.79 -34.19 -25.24
CA GLY A 401 5.84 -33.07 -25.12
C GLY A 401 4.57 -33.30 -24.26
N SER A 402 4.39 -34.49 -23.70
CA SER A 402 3.33 -34.81 -22.72
C SER A 402 3.56 -34.12 -21.36
N LEU A 403 4.81 -34.06 -20.87
CA LEU A 403 5.13 -33.49 -19.56
C LEU A 403 4.94 -31.96 -19.53
N HIS A 404 5.25 -31.31 -20.66
CA HIS A 404 5.09 -29.86 -20.84
C HIS A 404 3.61 -29.44 -20.78
N ASN A 405 2.73 -30.23 -21.42
CA ASN A 405 1.29 -29.96 -21.43
C ASN A 405 0.61 -30.21 -20.07
N ALA A 406 1.11 -31.18 -19.30
CA ALA A 406 0.62 -31.43 -17.94
C ALA A 406 1.05 -30.30 -16.98
N LEU A 407 2.29 -29.80 -17.10
CA LEU A 407 2.80 -28.69 -16.29
C LEU A 407 2.06 -27.38 -16.64
N TYR A 408 1.82 -27.13 -17.92
CA TYR A 408 1.08 -25.97 -18.42
C TYR A 408 -0.38 -25.96 -17.93
N SER A 409 -1.10 -27.09 -18.04
CA SER A 409 -2.47 -27.23 -17.51
C SER A 409 -2.54 -27.08 -15.98
N PHE A 410 -1.54 -27.60 -15.26
CA PHE A 410 -1.48 -27.46 -13.79
C PHE A 410 -1.26 -26.00 -13.38
N LEU A 411 -0.30 -25.31 -14.01
CA LEU A 411 -0.03 -23.88 -13.77
C LEU A 411 -1.23 -23.01 -14.14
N LEU A 412 -1.89 -23.26 -15.29
CA LEU A 412 -3.13 -22.58 -15.68
C LEU A 412 -4.26 -22.78 -14.68
N SER A 413 -4.44 -24.00 -14.16
CA SER A 413 -5.47 -24.26 -13.13
C SER A 413 -5.18 -23.51 -11.83
N LYS A 414 -3.91 -23.29 -11.48
CA LYS A 414 -3.49 -22.56 -10.27
C LYS A 414 -3.55 -21.05 -10.43
N VAL A 415 -3.29 -20.53 -11.63
CA VAL A 415 -3.51 -19.12 -12.01
C VAL A 415 -5.00 -18.79 -12.00
N ASN A 416 -5.85 -19.66 -12.57
CA ASN A 416 -7.31 -19.47 -12.56
C ASN A 416 -7.95 -19.56 -11.16
N LEU A 417 -7.27 -20.21 -10.21
CA LEU A 417 -7.68 -20.27 -8.80
C LEU A 417 -7.09 -19.14 -7.94
N GLY A 418 -6.35 -18.19 -8.52
CA GLY A 418 -5.78 -17.03 -7.81
C GLY A 418 -4.67 -17.36 -6.80
N LEU A 419 -4.07 -18.55 -6.89
CA LEU A 419 -3.10 -19.06 -5.91
C LEU A 419 -1.64 -18.67 -6.23
N VAL A 420 -1.40 -17.98 -7.34
CA VAL A 420 -0.07 -17.51 -7.76
C VAL A 420 -0.20 -16.06 -8.24
N GLY A 421 0.57 -15.14 -7.66
CA GLY A 421 0.63 -13.73 -8.09
C GLY A 421 1.28 -13.56 -9.48
N PRO A 422 1.16 -12.38 -10.10
CA PRO A 422 1.43 -12.16 -11.53
C PRO A 422 2.89 -12.33 -12.02
N CYS A 423 3.83 -12.68 -11.15
CA CYS A 423 5.26 -12.83 -11.50
C CYS A 423 5.64 -14.10 -12.28
N TYR A 424 4.69 -14.87 -12.81
CA TYR A 424 4.97 -16.09 -13.58
C TYR A 424 4.53 -16.04 -15.05
N SER A 425 4.36 -14.84 -15.60
CA SER A 425 3.95 -14.65 -17.00
C SER A 425 5.09 -14.64 -18.02
N GLU A 426 6.35 -14.78 -17.59
CA GLU A 426 7.54 -14.80 -18.48
C GLU A 426 8.42 -16.07 -18.36
N LEU A 427 7.89 -17.19 -17.83
CA LEU A 427 8.59 -18.48 -17.79
C LEU A 427 8.09 -19.45 -18.86
#